data_AF-A0A4J2BAG1-F1
#
_entry.id   AF-A0A4J2BAG1-F1
#
_cell.length_a   1.000
_cell.length_b   1.000
_cell.length_c   1.000
_cell.angle_alpha   90.00
_cell.angle_beta   90.00
_cell.angle_gamma   90.00
#
_symmetry.space_group_name_H-M   'P 1'
#
loop_
_entity.id
_entity.type
_entity.pdbx_description
1 polymer ?
#
loop_
_entity_poly.entity_id
_entity_poly.type
_entity_poly.pdbx_seq_one_letter_code
_entity_poly.pdbx_strand_id
1 'polypeptide(L)'
;MKLFKMSRRNIGQAGKILADSGYQGLMKIYPQAQTSRKSSKLKPLTIEDKVYNHALSKERSKVENIFAKVKTFKMISTTYRNHLNASDYE
;
A
#
# COMPACT_ATOMS: atom_id res chain seq x y z
N MET A 1 2.65 -9.78 -0.65
CA MET A 1 1.23 -10.21 -0.56
C MET A 1 0.84 -11.04 0.67
N LYS A 2 1.76 -11.72 1.40
CA LYS A 2 1.38 -12.59 2.55
C LYS A 2 0.47 -11.89 3.58
N LEU A 3 0.86 -10.69 4.02
CA LEU A 3 0.10 -9.91 5.01
C LEU A 3 -1.31 -9.54 4.53
N PHE A 4 -1.46 -9.16 3.25
CA PHE A 4 -2.78 -8.89 2.67
C PHE A 4 -3.68 -10.12 2.61
N LYS A 5 -3.12 -11.29 2.26
CA LYS A 5 -3.88 -12.54 2.27
C LYS A 5 -4.30 -12.94 3.69
N MET A 6 -3.44 -12.67 4.68
CA MET A 6 -3.73 -12.95 6.10
C MET A 6 -4.77 -12.00 6.69
N SER A 7 -4.81 -10.73 6.26
CA SER A 7 -5.72 -9.74 6.84
C SER A 7 -7.19 -9.98 6.50
N ARG A 8 -7.48 -10.83 5.49
CA ARG A 8 -8.84 -11.19 5.03
C ARG A 8 -9.78 -9.99 4.83
N ARG A 9 -9.22 -8.82 4.50
CA ARG A 9 -10.00 -7.59 4.32
C ARG A 9 -10.83 -7.73 3.05
N ASN A 10 -12.15 -7.61 3.19
CA ASN A 10 -13.04 -7.56 2.03
C ASN A 10 -12.99 -6.16 1.41
N ILE A 11 -12.11 -6.01 0.42
CA ILE A 11 -11.98 -4.76 -0.35
C ILE A 11 -12.62 -4.89 -1.74
N GLY A 12 -13.31 -5.99 -2.03
CA GLY A 12 -13.88 -6.26 -3.35
C GLY A 12 -15.00 -5.31 -3.77
N GLN A 13 -15.66 -4.68 -2.78
CA GLN A 13 -16.70 -3.67 -3.01
C GLN A 13 -16.13 -2.26 -3.26
N ALA A 14 -14.82 -2.07 -3.08
CA ALA A 14 -14.21 -0.76 -3.34
C ALA A 14 -14.26 -0.46 -4.84
N GLY A 15 -14.72 0.75 -5.20
CA GLY A 15 -14.77 1.19 -6.60
C GLY A 15 -13.39 1.39 -7.22
N LYS A 16 -12.37 1.73 -6.42
CA LYS A 16 -10.98 1.90 -6.86
C LYS A 16 -10.03 1.48 -5.75
N ILE A 17 -9.03 0.66 -6.10
CA ILE A 17 -8.02 0.20 -5.16
C ILE A 17 -6.66 0.71 -5.62
N LEU A 18 -6.04 1.61 -4.86
CA LEU A 18 -4.68 2.08 -5.12
C LEU A 18 -3.70 1.28 -4.27
N ALA A 19 -2.70 0.68 -4.92
CA ALA A 19 -1.76 -0.19 -4.23
C ALA A 19 -0.30 0.13 -4.59
N ASP A 20 0.58 -0.18 -3.65
CA ASP A 20 2.01 -0.02 -3.86
C ASP A 20 2.61 -1.07 -4.82
N SER A 21 3.78 -0.78 -5.38
CA SER A 21 4.54 -1.70 -6.23
C SER A 21 4.83 -3.05 -5.54
N GLY A 22 4.93 -3.09 -4.20
CA GLY A 22 5.04 -4.34 -3.43
C GLY A 22 3.81 -5.24 -3.49
N TYR A 23 2.69 -4.74 -4.03
CA TYR A 23 1.45 -5.48 -4.29
C TYR A 23 1.27 -5.80 -5.77
N GLN A 24 2.36 -5.84 -6.56
CA GLN A 24 2.27 -6.21 -7.96
C GLN A 24 1.55 -7.56 -8.13
N GLY A 25 0.59 -7.59 -9.05
CA GLY A 25 -0.29 -8.74 -9.28
C GLY A 25 -1.61 -8.70 -8.50
N LEU A 26 -1.85 -7.70 -7.65
CA LEU A 26 -3.14 -7.52 -6.98
C LEU A 26 -4.31 -7.38 -7.97
N MET A 27 -4.05 -6.79 -9.14
CA MET A 27 -5.00 -6.68 -10.26
C MET A 27 -5.59 -8.04 -10.72
N LYS A 28 -4.88 -9.16 -10.49
CA LYS A 28 -5.38 -10.51 -10.80
C LYS A 28 -6.48 -10.99 -9.85
N ILE A 29 -6.50 -10.44 -8.64
CA ILE A 29 -7.49 -10.77 -7.61
C ILE A 29 -8.62 -9.74 -7.62
N TYR A 30 -8.25 -8.46 -7.82
CA TYR A 30 -9.17 -7.33 -7.88
C TYR A 30 -8.91 -6.53 -9.16
N PRO A 31 -9.71 -6.70 -10.22
CA PRO A 31 -9.50 -6.00 -11.50
C PRO A 31 -9.48 -4.48 -11.38
N GLN A 32 -10.16 -3.91 -10.38
CA GLN A 32 -10.17 -2.47 -10.10
C GLN A 32 -8.90 -1.95 -9.39
N ALA A 33 -7.95 -2.84 -9.08
CA ALA A 33 -6.70 -2.46 -8.43
C ALA A 33 -5.69 -1.89 -9.42
N GLN A 34 -5.11 -0.76 -9.03
CA GLN A 34 -4.11 -0.04 -9.79
C GLN A 34 -2.77 -0.09 -9.04
N THR A 35 -1.78 -0.64 -9.72
CA THR A 35 -0.38 -0.61 -9.28
C THR A 35 0.47 0.06 -10.35
N SER A 36 1.64 0.57 -9.97
CA SER A 36 2.59 1.14 -10.93
C SER A 36 3.12 0.06 -11.87
N ARG A 37 3.35 0.44 -13.12
CA ARG A 37 4.02 -0.41 -14.09
C ARG A 37 5.51 -0.43 -13.79
N LYS A 38 6.09 -1.62 -13.69
CA LYS A 38 7.50 -1.82 -13.35
C LYS A 38 8.29 -2.08 -14.63
N SER A 39 9.44 -1.42 -14.78
CA SER A 39 10.41 -1.77 -15.83
C SER A 39 11.06 -3.13 -15.53
N SER A 40 11.46 -3.81 -16.59
CA SER A 40 12.37 -4.96 -16.52
C SER A 40 13.42 -4.85 -17.62
N LYS A 41 14.50 -5.63 -17.52
CA LYS A 41 15.61 -5.60 -18.50
C LYS A 41 15.13 -5.76 -19.95
N LEU A 42 14.12 -6.61 -20.17
CA LEU A 42 13.56 -6.91 -21.50
C LEU A 42 12.36 -6.03 -21.87
N LYS A 43 11.76 -5.34 -20.90
CA LYS A 43 10.56 -4.52 -21.09
C LYS A 43 10.77 -3.18 -20.38
N PRO A 44 11.43 -2.22 -21.05
CA PRO A 44 11.53 -0.86 -20.53
C PRO A 44 10.15 -0.18 -20.51
N LEU A 45 10.00 0.86 -19.70
CA LEU A 45 8.75 1.63 -19.63
C LEU A 45 8.56 2.45 -20.91
N THR A 46 7.39 2.31 -21.52
CA THR A 46 6.98 3.18 -22.62
C THR A 46 6.69 4.59 -22.10
N ILE A 47 6.51 5.56 -23.00
CA ILE A 47 6.12 6.93 -22.62
C ILE A 47 4.75 6.92 -21.91
N GLU A 48 3.81 6.12 -22.41
CA GLU A 48 2.48 5.94 -21.82
C GLU A 48 2.56 5.36 -20.40
N ASP A 49 3.43 4.36 -20.18
CA ASP A 49 3.65 3.78 -18.85
C ASP A 49 4.15 4.83 -17.86
N LYS A 50 5.04 5.72 -18.31
CA LYS A 50 5.59 6.80 -17.47
C LYS A 50 4.51 7.82 -17.12
N VAL A 51 3.69 8.23 -18.09
CA VAL A 51 2.57 9.16 -17.86
C VAL A 51 1.56 8.56 -16.88
N TYR A 52 1.19 7.29 -17.07
CA TYR A 52 0.32 6.57 -16.15
C TYR A 52 0.92 6.49 -14.74
N ASN A 53 2.19 6.09 -14.62
CA ASN A 53 2.88 6.03 -13.33
C ASN A 53 2.95 7.40 -12.64
N HIS A 54 3.16 8.47 -13.40
CA HIS A 54 3.19 9.84 -12.88
C HIS A 54 1.83 10.27 -12.33
N ALA A 55 0.74 10.02 -13.06
CA ALA A 55 -0.61 10.29 -12.59
C ALA A 55 -0.96 9.48 -11.33
N LEU A 56 -0.64 8.19 -11.31
CA LEU A 56 -0.85 7.31 -10.16
C LEU A 56 -0.03 7.76 -8.94
N SER A 57 1.21 8.19 -9.14
CA SER A 57 2.07 8.73 -8.08
C SER A 57 1.45 9.98 -7.46
N LYS A 58 0.92 10.91 -8.27
CA LYS A 58 0.27 12.13 -7.80
C LYS A 58 -0.95 11.85 -6.90
N GLU A 59 -1.75 10.83 -7.22
CA GLU A 59 -2.85 10.41 -6.34
C GLU A 59 -2.33 9.80 -5.02
N ARG A 60 -1.26 9.01 -5.09
CA ARG A 60 -0.68 8.31 -3.93
C ARG A 60 0.12 9.21 -2.99
N SER A 61 0.71 10.30 -3.47
CA SER A 61 1.55 11.20 -2.66
C SER A 61 0.82 11.71 -1.40
N LYS A 62 -0.51 11.91 -1.46
CA LYS A 62 -1.30 12.32 -0.29
C LYS A 62 -1.23 11.27 0.84
N VAL A 63 -1.38 10.00 0.49
CA VAL A 63 -1.33 8.87 1.44
C VAL A 63 0.09 8.69 1.96
N GLU A 64 1.09 8.84 1.11
CA GLU A 64 2.50 8.76 1.50
C GLU A 64 2.90 9.86 2.48
N ASN A 65 2.41 11.10 2.28
CA ASN A 65 2.61 12.20 3.22
C ASN A 65 1.99 11.92 4.59
N ILE A 66 0.82 11.27 4.65
CA ILE A 66 0.21 10.85 5.91
C ILE A 66 1.07 9.78 6.58
N PHE A 67 1.50 8.76 5.83
CA PHE A 67 2.39 7.72 6.36
C PHE A 67 3.72 8.28 6.85
N ALA A 68 4.27 9.30 6.20
CA ALA A 68 5.46 9.99 6.66
C ALA A 68 5.23 10.59 8.06
N LYS A 69 4.13 11.34 8.26
CA LYS A 69 3.76 11.88 9.58
C LYS A 69 3.59 10.79 10.62
N VAL A 70 2.87 9.71 10.30
CA VAL A 70 2.65 8.59 11.22
C VAL A 70 3.97 7.93 11.64
N LYS A 71 4.92 7.79 10.70
CA LYS A 71 6.26 7.27 10.98
C LYS A 71 7.11 8.22 11.81
N THR A 72 6.97 9.54 11.62
CA THR A 72 7.66 10.56 12.44
C THR A 72 7.32 10.40 13.92
N PHE A 73 6.06 10.14 14.25
CA PHE A 73 5.62 9.88 15.63
C PHE A 73 5.95 8.47 16.15
N LYS A 74 6.66 7.66 15.38
CA LYS A 74 7.02 6.26 15.69
C LYS A 74 5.86 5.30 15.95
N MET A 75 4.61 5.71 15.70
CA MET A 75 3.41 4.91 15.96
C MET A 75 3.44 3.52 15.29
N ILE A 76 4.05 3.42 14.10
CA ILE A 76 4.15 2.16 13.35
C ILE A 76 5.59 1.67 13.14
N SER A 77 6.59 2.41 13.64
CA SER A 77 8.01 2.09 13.40
C SER A 77 8.69 1.48 14.62
N THR A 78 8.10 1.60 15.81
CA THR A 78 8.59 0.95 17.03
C THR A 78 7.57 -0.03 17.57
N THR A 79 8.05 -1.16 18.09
CA THR A 79 7.23 -2.07 18.90
C THR A 79 6.76 -1.34 20.15
N TYR A 80 5.47 -1.40 20.46
CA TYR A 80 4.92 -0.89 21.72
C TYR A 80 5.53 -1.68 22.89
N ARG A 81 6.03 -0.97 23.91
CA ARG A 81 6.76 -1.55 25.06
C ARG A 81 6.14 -1.19 26.42
N ASN A 82 4.86 -0.84 26.46
CA ASN A 82 4.20 -0.67 27.75
C ASN A 82 3.99 -2.04 28.40
N HIS A 83 4.14 -2.12 29.71
CA HIS A 83 3.80 -3.32 30.46
C HIS A 83 2.28 -3.41 30.49
N LEU A 84 1.72 -4.49 29.94
CA LEU A 84 0.30 -4.80 30.08
C LEU A 84 0.09 -5.18 31.54
N ASN A 85 -0.46 -4.27 32.35
CA ASN A 85 -0.88 -4.63 33.69
C ASN A 85 -2.18 -5.43 33.54
N ALA A 86 -2.28 -6.58 34.18
CA ALA A 86 -3.46 -7.43 34.11
C ALA A 86 -4.74 -6.72 34.60
N SER A 87 -4.58 -5.64 35.39
CA SER A 87 -5.65 -4.76 35.87
C SER A 87 -6.26 -3.85 34.81
N ASP A 88 -5.66 -3.70 33.62
CA ASP A 88 -6.16 -2.79 32.57
C ASP A 88 -7.37 -3.38 31.80
N TYR A 89 -7.79 -4.59 32.16
CA TYR A 89 -8.90 -5.33 31.56
C TYR A 89 -10.02 -5.71 32.55
N GLU A 90 -9.97 -5.22 33.80
CA GLU A 90 -11.09 -5.21 34.75
C GLU A 90 -11.90 -3.91 34.63
#